data_AF-A0A7C4I3H3-F1
#
_entry.id   AF-A0A7C4I3H3-F1
#
_cell.length_a   1.000
_cell.length_b   1.000
_cell.length_c   1.000
_cell.angle_alpha   90.00
_cell.angle_beta   90.00
_cell.angle_gamma   90.00
#
_symmetry.space_group_name_H-M   'P 1'
#
loop_
_entity.id
_entity.type
_entity.pdbx_description
1 polymer ?
#
loop_
_entity_poly.entity_id
_entity_poly.type
_entity_poly.pdbx_seq_one_letter_code
_entity_poly.pdbx_strand_id
1 'polypeptide(L)'
;MGNFKSYIYGFPRIGKDREFKKFVEAYWANKVSEDEVLSVLDRIQYDMIDKYSNMDFYPVGEITAYDNILDTAIIFGIYSKP
;
A
#
# COMPACT_ATOMS: atom_id res chain seq x y z
N MET A 1 35.55 -10.68 -3.92
CA MET A 1 34.12 -11.01 -3.73
C MET A 1 33.31 -10.24 -4.75
N GLY A 2 32.37 -10.87 -5.46
CA GLY A 2 31.46 -10.16 -6.36
C GLY A 2 30.55 -9.21 -5.58
N ASN A 3 30.26 -8.03 -6.15
CA ASN A 3 29.35 -7.06 -5.55
C ASN A 3 27.91 -7.49 -5.85
N PHE A 4 27.33 -8.33 -4.98
CA PHE A 4 25.95 -8.80 -5.12
C PHE A 4 24.99 -7.75 -4.60
N LYS A 5 23.90 -7.52 -5.35
CA LYS A 5 22.84 -6.58 -4.97
C LYS A 5 21.56 -7.32 -4.61
N SER A 6 20.84 -6.80 -3.63
CA SER A 6 19.54 -7.26 -3.16
C SER A 6 18.41 -6.48 -3.82
N TYR A 7 17.28 -7.16 -4.08
CA TYR A 7 16.07 -6.54 -4.61
C TYR A 7 14.85 -7.09 -3.87
N ILE A 8 13.96 -6.18 -3.47
CA ILE A 8 12.64 -6.51 -2.94
C ILE A 8 11.61 -6.23 -4.02
N TYR A 9 10.60 -7.11 -4.14
CA TYR A 9 9.53 -7.00 -5.13
C TYR A 9 8.18 -6.57 -4.55
N GLY A 10 8.03 -6.54 -3.23
CA GLY A 10 6.79 -6.10 -2.58
C GLY A 10 6.76 -6.35 -1.08
N PHE A 11 5.84 -5.69 -0.38
CA PHE A 11 5.56 -5.87 1.04
C PHE A 11 4.11 -6.29 1.29
N PRO A 12 3.82 -7.06 2.35
CA PRO A 12 2.46 -7.22 2.83
C PRO A 12 1.85 -5.87 3.25
N ARG A 13 0.90 -5.38 2.46
CA ARG A 13 0.22 -4.08 2.66
C ARG A 13 -0.78 -4.08 3.82
N ILE A 14 -1.05 -5.26 4.41
CA ILE A 14 -2.08 -5.42 5.44
C ILE A 14 -1.74 -4.72 6.77
N GLY A 15 -0.46 -4.41 7.01
CA GLY A 15 0.04 -3.89 8.28
C GLY A 15 0.23 -4.99 9.34
N LYS A 16 0.97 -4.69 10.41
CA LYS A 16 1.35 -5.69 11.44
C LYS A 16 0.13 -6.25 12.17
N ASP A 17 -0.86 -5.40 12.43
CA ASP A 17 -2.07 -5.71 13.19
C ASP A 17 -3.32 -5.67 12.32
N ARG A 18 -3.14 -5.86 11.00
CA ARG A 18 -4.20 -5.79 9.98
C ARG A 18 -4.91 -4.45 9.91
N GLU A 19 -4.17 -3.36 10.15
CA GLU A 19 -4.67 -2.00 10.17
C GLU A 19 -5.35 -1.62 8.86
N PHE A 20 -4.76 -2.02 7.73
CA PHE A 20 -5.35 -1.85 6.41
C PHE A 20 -6.78 -2.37 6.35
N LYS A 21 -6.96 -3.65 6.71
CA LYS A 21 -8.27 -4.31 6.71
C LYS A 21 -9.25 -3.58 7.61
N LYS A 22 -8.85 -3.26 8.84
CA LYS A 22 -9.72 -2.64 9.85
C LYS A 22 -10.23 -1.28 9.39
N PHE A 23 -9.36 -0.45 8.81
CA PHE A 23 -9.72 0.90 8.39
C PHE A 23 -10.56 0.91 7.11
N VAL A 24 -10.23 0.06 6.13
CA VAL A 24 -11.04 -0.07 4.91
C VAL A 24 -12.44 -0.60 5.24
N GLU A 25 -12.56 -1.62 6.09
CA GLU A 25 -13.88 -2.13 6.53
C GLU A 25 -14.65 -1.11 7.37
N ALA A 26 -13.96 -0.33 8.21
CA ALA A 26 -14.58 0.76 8.97
C ALA A 26 -15.09 1.87 8.06
N TYR A 27 -14.35 2.20 7.00
CA TYR A 27 -14.75 3.21 6.02
C TYR A 27 -16.01 2.80 5.27
N TRP A 28 -16.07 1.55 4.78
CA TRP A 28 -17.28 1.02 4.16
C TRP A 28 -18.48 0.97 5.12
N ALA A 29 -18.22 0.82 6.42
CA ALA A 29 -19.25 0.89 7.46
C ALA A 29 -19.59 2.32 7.89
N ASN A 30 -19.05 3.36 7.23
CA ASN A 30 -19.21 4.78 7.55
C ASN A 30 -18.78 5.15 8.99
N LYS A 31 -17.77 4.45 9.53
CA LYS A 31 -17.28 4.64 10.91
C LYS A 31 -16.04 5.53 11.01
N VAL A 32 -15.34 5.74 9.91
CA VAL A 32 -14.15 6.60 9.79
C VAL A 32 -14.24 7.42 8.50
N SER A 33 -13.57 8.56 8.46
CA SER A 33 -13.49 9.43 7.28
C SER A 33 -12.49 8.90 6.24
N GLU A 34 -12.55 9.45 5.04
CA GLU A 34 -11.55 9.20 3.99
C GLU A 34 -10.15 9.63 4.45
N ASP A 35 -10.03 10.80 5.07
CA ASP A 35 -8.75 11.32 5.60
C ASP A 35 -8.12 10.38 6.65
N GLU A 36 -8.95 9.75 7.49
CA GLU A 36 -8.50 8.76 8.47
C GLU A 36 -7.95 7.51 7.77
N VAL A 37 -8.58 7.05 6.69
CA VAL A 37 -8.08 5.93 5.89
C VAL A 37 -6.76 6.29 5.22
N LEU A 38 -6.69 7.44 4.54
CA LEU A 38 -5.49 7.90 3.83
C LEU A 38 -4.31 8.04 4.78
N SER A 39 -4.51 8.61 5.97
CA SER A 39 -3.48 8.74 7.00
C SER A 39 -2.92 7.38 7.46
N VAL A 40 -3.78 6.35 7.52
CA VAL A 40 -3.34 4.99 7.87
C VAL A 40 -2.56 4.33 6.74
N LEU A 41 -2.99 4.51 5.48
CA LEU A 41 -2.28 4.00 4.31
C LEU A 41 -0.88 4.63 4.21
N ASP A 42 -0.77 5.94 4.42
CA ASP A 42 0.51 6.65 4.46
C ASP A 42 1.43 6.09 5.55
N ARG A 43 0.91 5.89 6.77
CA ARG A 43 1.68 5.28 7.86
C ARG A 43 2.19 3.89 7.50
N ILE A 44 1.35 3.04 6.91
CA ILE A 44 1.75 1.69 6.46
C ILE A 44 2.87 1.79 5.41
N GLN A 45 2.79 2.75 4.50
CA GLN A 45 3.82 2.99 3.50
C GLN A 45 5.14 3.45 4.14
N TYR A 46 5.10 4.37 5.11
CA TYR A 46 6.29 4.81 5.84
C TYR A 46 6.94 3.66 6.60
N ASP A 47 6.16 2.85 7.33
CA ASP A 47 6.66 1.68 8.06
C ASP A 47 7.30 0.64 7.13
N MET A 48 6.81 0.53 5.90
CA MET A 48 7.39 -0.33 4.88
C MET A 48 8.73 0.23 4.37
N ILE A 49 8.80 1.53 4.04
CA ILE A 49 10.03 2.17 3.56
C ILE A 49 11.13 2.10 4.62
N ASP A 50 10.80 2.34 5.89
CA ASP A 50 11.75 2.24 7.00
C ASP A 50 12.37 0.83 7.10
N LYS A 51 11.55 -0.22 6.95
CA LYS A 51 12.01 -1.61 6.92
C LYS A 51 12.92 -1.94 5.74
N TYR A 52 12.85 -1.18 4.65
CA TYR A 52 13.66 -1.39 3.45
C TYR A 52 14.92 -0.54 3.40
N SER A 53 15.15 0.31 4.40
CA SER A 53 16.26 1.26 4.45
C SER A 53 17.66 0.64 4.29
N ASN A 54 17.80 -0.67 4.54
CA ASN A 54 19.06 -1.41 4.43
C ASN A 54 19.22 -2.23 3.15
N MET A 55 18.30 -2.11 2.18
CA MET A 55 18.30 -2.88 0.93
C MET A 55 18.85 -2.04 -0.23
N ASP A 56 19.49 -2.69 -1.20
CA ASP A 56 20.04 -1.97 -2.36
C ASP A 56 18.92 -1.37 -3.21
N PHE A 57 17.81 -2.10 -3.35
CA PHE A 57 16.64 -1.66 -4.12
C PHE A 57 15.34 -2.23 -3.55
N TYR A 58 14.31 -1.38 -3.54
CA TYR A 58 12.96 -1.71 -3.08
C TYR A 58 11.92 -0.88 -3.84
N PRO A 59 10.66 -1.34 -3.91
CA PRO A 59 9.61 -0.64 -4.63
C PRO A 59 9.07 0.53 -3.80
N VAL A 60 8.72 1.61 -4.48
CA VAL A 60 8.08 2.81 -3.92
C VAL A 60 6.71 3.00 -4.56
N GLY A 61 5.72 3.46 -3.78
CA GLY A 61 4.36 3.64 -4.27
C GLY A 61 3.52 2.36 -4.34
N GLU A 62 3.88 1.34 -3.56
CA GLU A 62 3.17 0.05 -3.52
C GLU A 62 1.82 0.09 -2.80
N ILE A 63 1.51 1.17 -2.08
CA ILE A 63 0.28 1.23 -1.30
C ILE A 63 -0.92 1.40 -2.23
N THR A 64 -1.99 0.66 -1.95
CA THR A 64 -3.26 0.73 -2.65
C THR A 64 -4.36 0.83 -1.60
N ALA A 65 -5.48 1.48 -1.92
CA ALA A 65 -6.66 1.43 -1.06
C ALA A 65 -7.39 0.07 -1.15
N TYR A 66 -7.07 -0.76 -2.16
CA TYR A 66 -7.69 -2.08 -2.31
C TYR A 66 -6.82 -3.08 -3.08
N ASP A 67 -6.60 -2.81 -4.38
CA ASP A 67 -5.91 -3.69 -5.31
C ASP A 67 -5.17 -2.88 -6.38
N ASN A 68 -3.93 -3.26 -6.67
CA ASN A 68 -3.08 -2.51 -7.61
C ASN A 68 -3.50 -2.70 -9.07
N ILE A 69 -4.20 -3.79 -9.43
CA ILE A 69 -4.77 -3.94 -10.78
C ILE A 69 -5.98 -3.02 -10.92
N LEU A 70 -6.80 -2.89 -9.88
CA LEU A 70 -7.88 -1.89 -9.84
C LEU A 70 -7.35 -0.47 -9.96
N ASP A 71 -6.30 -0.11 -9.21
CA ASP A 71 -5.67 1.22 -9.34
C ASP A 71 -5.20 1.46 -10.77
N THR A 72 -4.52 0.47 -11.36
CA THR A 72 -4.06 0.52 -12.75
C THR A 72 -5.23 0.71 -13.71
N ALA A 73 -6.33 -0.02 -13.51
CA ALA A 73 -7.54 0.11 -14.31
C ALA A 73 -8.14 1.52 -14.21
N ILE A 74 -8.20 2.11 -13.01
CA ILE A 74 -8.66 3.49 -12.80
C ILE A 74 -7.76 4.50 -13.50
N ILE A 75 -6.43 4.37 -13.34
CA ILE A 75 -5.43 5.24 -13.97
C ILE A 75 -5.59 5.25 -15.50
N PHE A 76 -5.82 4.09 -16.10
CA PHE A 76 -6.01 3.96 -17.55
C PHE A 76 -7.45 4.19 -18.03
N GLY A 77 -8.39 4.51 -17.13
CA GLY A 77 -9.79 4.69 -17.50
C GLY A 77 -10.52 3.39 -17.89
N ILE A 78 -9.98 2.23 -17.51
CA ILE A 78 -10.55 0.90 -17.78
C ILE A 78 -11.54 0.55 -16.65
N TYR A 79 -12.64 1.27 -16.59
CA TYR A 79 -13.74 0.96 -15.70
C TYR A 79 -15.06 1.28 -16.39
N SER A 80 -16.12 0.54 -16.06
CA SER A 80 -17.45 0.92 -16.52
C SER A 80 -17.88 2.16 -15.74
N LYS A 81 -18.38 3.17 -16.45
CA LYS A 81 -19.22 4.18 -15.79
C LYS A 81 -20.53 3.51 -15.35
N PRO A 82 -21.08 3.88 -14.20
CA PRO A 82 -22.43 3.47 -13.81
C PRO A 82 -23.47 3.93 -14.82
#